data_AF-Q28U09-F1
#
_entry.id   AF-Q28U09-F1
#
_cell.length_a   1.000
_cell.length_b   1.000
_cell.length_c   1.000
_cell.angle_alpha   90.00
_cell.angle_beta   90.00
_cell.angle_gamma   90.00
#
_symmetry.space_group_name_H-M   'P 1'
#
loop_
_entity.id
_entity.type
_entity.pdbx_description
1 polymer ?
#
loop_
_entity_poly.entity_id
_entity_poly.type
_entity_poly.pdbx_seq_one_letter_code
_entity_poly.pdbx_strand_id
1 'polypeptide(L)' 'MTEVTTRPDVDQAVKLIISRIKEKPTATLGLAPARTMKRVCALLIASGTSFAGCRSFNLDQNIGLPQGEPSF' A
#
# COMPACT_ATOMS: atom_id res chain seq x y z
N MET A 1 -5.66 22.87 2.86
CA MET A 1 -5.64 22.62 1.41
C MET A 1 -5.71 21.11 1.24
N THR A 2 -6.87 20.60 0.80
CA THR A 2 -7.06 19.16 0.56
C THR A 2 -6.87 18.93 -0.93
N GLU A 3 -5.83 18.20 -1.31
CA GLU A 3 -5.64 17.81 -2.70
C GLU A 3 -6.51 16.59 -3.01
N VAL A 4 -7.44 16.73 -3.94
CA VAL A 4 -8.28 15.62 -4.42
C VAL A 4 -7.84 15.28 -5.84
N THR A 5 -7.16 14.13 -5.97
CA THR A 5 -6.80 13.57 -7.28
C THR A 5 -7.76 12.43 -7.61
N THR A 6 -8.70 12.67 -8.52
CA THR A 6 -9.57 11.63 -9.08
C THR A 6 -8.92 11.07 -10.35
N ARG A 7 -8.21 9.96 -10.21
CA ARG A 7 -7.71 9.19 -11.38
C ARG A 7 -8.13 7.73 -11.23
N PRO A 8 -8.70 7.09 -12.26
CA PRO A 8 -9.11 5.69 -12.20
C PRO A 8 -7.91 4.71 -12.27
N ASP A 9 -6.68 5.19 -12.12
CA ASP A 9 -5.48 4.46 -12.53
C ASP A 9 -4.64 3.99 -11.34
N VAL A 10 -4.77 2.69 -11.05
CA VAL A 10 -3.99 1.98 -10.05
C VAL A 10 -2.50 2.01 -10.37
N ASP A 11 -2.11 2.03 -11.66
CA ASP A 11 -0.71 2.05 -12.07
C ASP A 11 -0.01 3.35 -11.66
N GLN A 12 -0.72 4.48 -11.65
CA GLN A 12 -0.17 5.74 -11.19
C GLN A 12 0.07 5.73 -9.67
N ALA A 13 -0.84 5.14 -8.89
CA ALA A 13 -0.63 4.98 -7.45
C ALA A 13 0.61 4.13 -7.15
N VAL A 14 0.79 3.03 -7.89
CA VAL A 14 1.97 2.15 -7.79
C VAL A 14 3.24 2.93 -8.12
N LYS A 15 3.26 3.71 -9.21
CA LYS A 15 4.41 4.55 -9.58
C LYS A 15 4.78 5.55 -8.49
N LEU A 16 3.79 6.21 -7.88
CA LEU A 16 4.02 7.16 -6.79
C LEU A 16 4.63 6.48 -5.56
N ILE A 17 4.12 5.31 -5.18
CA ILE A 17 4.65 4.54 -4.05
C ILE A 17 6.10 4.12 -4.34
N ILE A 18 6.39 3.63 -5.55
CA ILE A 18 7.76 3.23 -5.94
C ILE A 18 8.70 4.44 -5.93
N SER A 19 8.30 5.59 -6.49
CA SER A 19 9.11 6.82 -6.44
C SER A 19 9.43 7.18 -4.99
N ARG A 20 8.44 7.13 -4.12
CA ARG A 20 8.59 7.47 -2.71
C ARG A 20 9.57 6.54 -1.98
N ILE A 21 9.56 5.25 -2.29
CA ILE A 21 10.48 4.27 -1.70
C ILE A 21 11.90 4.47 -2.20
N LYS A 22 12.08 4.79 -3.50
CA LYS A 22 13.40 5.13 -4.05
C LYS A 22 13.98 6.38 -3.38
N GLU A 23 13.15 7.37 -3.13
CA GLU A 23 13.55 8.60 -2.42
C GLU A 23 13.76 8.39 -0.92
N LYS A 24 12.99 7.50 -0.29
CA LYS A 24 13.08 7.19 1.14
C LYS A 24 12.95 5.66 1.36
N PRO A 25 14.06 4.91 1.30
CA PRO A 25 14.06 3.45 1.46
C PRO A 25 13.57 2.95 2.83
N THR A 26 13.50 3.85 3.82
CA THR A 26 13.02 3.61 5.19
C THR A 26 11.64 4.21 5.45
N ALA A 27 10.82 4.36 4.40
CA ALA A 27 9.47 4.88 4.53
C ALA A 27 8.58 3.95 5.40
N THR A 28 7.69 4.57 6.18
CA THR A 28 6.61 3.85 6.87
C THR A 28 5.34 3.97 6.03
N LEU A 29 4.74 2.85 5.65
CA LEU A 29 3.57 2.76 4.79
C LEU A 29 2.32 2.38 5.61
N GLY A 30 1.31 3.24 5.61
CA GLY A 30 -0.02 2.90 6.08
C GLY A 30 -0.81 2.20 4.98
N LEU A 31 -1.27 0.97 5.21
CA LEU A 31 -1.98 0.16 4.22
C LEU A 31 -3.45 -0.01 4.61
N ALA A 32 -4.36 0.32 3.70
CA ALA A 32 -5.77 0.01 3.89
C ALA A 32 -6.04 -1.46 3.51
N PRO A 33 -6.75 -2.26 4.33
CA PRO A 33 -7.18 -3.61 3.99
C PRO A 33 -8.42 -3.58 3.07
N ALA A 34 -8.32 -2.91 1.92
CA ALA A 34 -9.42 -2.80 0.96
C ALA A 34 -9.15 -3.61 -0.32
N ARG A 35 -10.22 -4.02 -1.03
CA ARG A 35 -10.11 -4.74 -2.31
C ARG A 35 -9.27 -3.99 -3.35
N THR A 36 -9.35 -2.66 -3.38
CA THR A 36 -8.50 -1.81 -4.23
C THR A 36 -7.01 -2.00 -3.93
N MET A 37 -6.65 -2.12 -2.64
CA MET A 37 -5.27 -2.32 -2.22
C MET A 37 -4.71 -3.69 -2.62
N LYS A 38 -5.55 -4.71 -2.84
CA LYS A 38 -5.08 -6.00 -3.36
C LYS A 38 -4.40 -5.86 -4.73
N ARG A 39 -4.99 -5.07 -5.64
CA ARG A 39 -4.40 -4.82 -6.97
C ARG A 39 -3.13 -3.97 -6.87
N VAL A 40 -3.11 -2.97 -6.01
CA VAL A 40 -1.91 -2.16 -5.73
C VAL A 40 -0.77 -3.04 -5.23
N CYS A 41 -1.03 -3.88 -4.21
CA CYS A 41 -0.02 -4.78 -3.66
C CYS A 41 0.51 -5.77 -4.71
N ALA A 42 -0.37 -6.37 -5.52
CA ALA A 42 0.06 -7.28 -6.59
C ALA A 42 1.00 -6.60 -7.59
N LEU A 43 0.69 -5.37 -8.01
CA LEU A 43 1.53 -4.60 -8.92
C LEU A 43 2.85 -4.15 -8.26
N LEU A 44 2.83 -3.82 -6.97
CA LEU A 44 4.06 -3.51 -6.22
C LEU A 44 4.98 -4.73 -6.12
N ILE A 45 4.44 -5.93 -5.87
CA ILE A 45 5.21 -7.18 -5.87
C ILE A 45 5.81 -7.44 -7.26
N ALA A 46 4.99 -7.31 -8.31
CA ALA A 46 5.43 -7.51 -9.69
C ALA A 46 6.50 -6.49 -10.15
N SER A 47 6.56 -5.31 -9.52
CA SER A 47 7.56 -4.28 -9.85
C SER A 47 9.00 -4.66 -9.51
N GLY A 48 9.21 -5.65 -8.64
CA GLY A 48 10.55 -6.03 -8.14
C GLY A 48 11.22 -4.98 -7.24
N THR A 49 10.49 -3.94 -6.82
CA THR A 49 11.00 -2.93 -5.89
C THR A 49 11.30 -3.57 -4.54
N SER A 50 12.48 -3.29 -3.96
CA SER A 50 12.81 -3.78 -2.61
C SER A 50 12.12 -2.93 -1.54
N PHE A 51 11.47 -3.61 -0.60
CA PHE A 51 10.82 -3.01 0.58
C PHE A 51 11.58 -3.35 1.89
N ALA A 52 12.79 -3.93 1.81
CA ALA A 52 13.48 -4.48 2.97
C ALA A 52 13.75 -3.46 4.10
N GLY A 53 13.91 -2.18 3.76
CA GLY A 53 14.07 -1.11 4.74
C GLY A 53 12.77 -0.44 5.19
N CYS A 54 11.64 -0.75 4.55
CA CYS A 54 10.36 -0.13 4.84
C CYS A 54 9.72 -0.74 6.09
N ARG A 55 8.85 0.03 6.73
CA ARG A 55 7.93 -0.46 7.77
C ARG A 55 6.50 -0.28 7.28
N SER A 56 5.58 -1.12 7.75
CA SER A 56 4.15 -0.97 7.44
C SER A 56 3.26 -1.15 8.64
N PHE A 57 2.08 -0.55 8.58
CA PHE A 57 0.99 -0.78 9.53
C PHE A 57 -0.35 -0.70 8.79
N ASN A 58 -1.37 -1.38 9.31
CA ASN A 58 -2.72 -1.28 8.73
C ASN A 58 -3.39 0.01 9.25
N LEU A 59 -4.10 0.70 8.36
CA LEU A 59 -4.84 1.92 8.73
C LEU A 59 -6.06 1.61 9.62
N ASP A 60 -6.63 0.43 9.42
CA ASP A 60 -7.70 -0.15 10.21
C ASP A 60 -7.44 -1.65 10.37
N GLN A 61 -7.83 -2.20 11.51
CA GLN A 61 -7.78 -3.64 11.76
C GLN A 61 -9.09 -4.06 12.42
N ASN A 62 -9.68 -5.14 11.91
CA ASN A 62 -10.84 -5.76 12.55
C ASN A 62 -10.43 -6.35 13.90
N ILE A 63 -11.03 -5.85 14.97
CA ILE A 63 -10.81 -6.36 16.33
C ILE A 63 -11.59 -7.66 16.52
N GLY A 64 -10.96 -8.67 17.15
CA GLY A 64 -11.60 -9.94 17.47
C GLY A 64 -11.49 -11.02 16.40
N LEU A 65 -10.89 -10.72 15.23
CA LEU A 65 -10.52 -11.74 14.26
C LEU A 65 -9.15 -12.34 14.59
N PRO A 66 -8.99 -13.67 14.50
CA PRO A 66 -7.68 -14.32 14.53
C PRO A 66 -6.73 -13.71 13.48
N GLN A 67 -5.44 -13.61 13.82
CA GLN A 67 -4.45 -13.15 12.86
C GLN A 67 -4.40 -14.11 11.66
N GLY A 68 -4.50 -13.56 10.45
CA GLY A 68 -4.44 -14.33 9.20
C GLY A 68 -5.79 -14.72 8.61
N GLU A 69 -6.90 -14.45 9.30
CA GLU A 69 -8.24 -14.62 8.74
C GLU A 69 -8.54 -13.53 7.71
N PRO A 70 -9.01 -13.87 6.49
CA PRO A 70 -9.41 -12.88 5.52
C PRO A 70 -10.67 -12.15 6.02
N SER A 71 -10.55 -10.86 6.26
CA SER A 71 -11.71 -9.98 6.42
C SER A 71 -12.38 -9.74 5.06
N PHE A 72 -13.70 -9.94 5.00
CA PHE A 72 -14.54 -9.94 3.79
C PHE A 72 -14.51 -8.65 2.98
#